data_AF-A0A7W2B324-F1
#
_entry.id   AF-A0A7W2B324-F1
#
_cell.length_a   1.000
_cell.length_b   1.000
_cell.length_c   1.000
_cell.angle_alpha   90.00
_cell.angle_beta   90.00
_cell.angle_gamma   90.00
#
_symmetry.space_group_name_H-M   'P 1'
#
loop_
_entity.id
_entity.type
_entity.pdbx_description
1 polymer ?
#
loop_
_entity_poly.entity_id
_entity_poly.type
_entity_poly.pdbx_seq_one_letter_code
_entity_poly.pdbx_strand_id
1 'polypeptide(L)' 'IEIIEAKQKEAANNIIAEFTDEPVIQILKGRYGPYIKSAGKNFKIPKDTEPETLDRAACEELIAAGPTKRRAKRK' A
#
# COMPACT_ATOMS: atom_id res chain seq x y z
N ILE A 1 -22.07 -18.63 -18.12
CA ILE A 1 -20.60 -18.47 -18.03
C ILE A 1 -20.37 -17.00 -17.69
N GLU A 2 -20.54 -16.60 -16.42
CA GLU A 2 -20.54 -15.16 -16.05
C GLU A 2 -19.84 -14.88 -14.70
N ILE A 3 -19.27 -15.90 -14.05
CA ILE A 3 -18.75 -15.76 -12.67
C ILE A 3 -17.30 -15.26 -12.65
N ILE A 4 -16.61 -15.21 -13.80
CA ILE A 4 -15.16 -14.95 -13.84
C ILE A 4 -14.84 -13.45 -13.85
N GLU A 5 -15.69 -12.61 -14.44
CA GLU A 5 -15.40 -11.17 -14.58
C GLU A 5 -15.52 -10.37 -13.28
N ALA A 6 -16.34 -10.83 -12.33
CA ALA A 6 -16.51 -10.16 -11.04
C ALA A 6 -15.21 -10.14 -10.21
N LYS A 7 -14.41 -11.21 -10.31
CA LYS A 7 -13.22 -11.41 -9.48
C LYS A 7 -12.06 -10.49 -9.86
N GLN A 8 -11.95 -10.12 -11.14
CA GLN A 8 -10.90 -9.20 -11.60
C GLN A 8 -11.24 -7.73 -11.29
N LYS A 9 -12.53 -7.38 -11.29
CA LYS A 9 -12.97 -6.04 -10.87
C LYS A 9 -12.69 -5.79 -9.38
N GLU A 10 -12.82 -6.79 -8.51
CA GLU A 10 -12.41 -6.64 -7.11
C GLU A 10 -10.90 -6.46 -6.96
N ALA A 11 -10.08 -7.21 -7.72
CA ALA A 11 -8.63 -7.02 -7.67
C ALA A 11 -8.21 -5.63 -8.16
N ALA A 12 -8.82 -5.13 -9.24
CA ALA A 12 -8.57 -3.79 -9.76
C ALA A 12 -9.09 -2.68 -8.83
N ASN A 13 -10.26 -2.87 -8.21
CA ASN A 13 -10.78 -1.92 -7.22
C ASN A 13 -9.91 -1.85 -5.96
N ASN A 14 -9.18 -2.91 -5.66
CA ASN A 14 -8.34 -3.00 -4.47
C ASN A 14 -6.90 -2.54 -4.72
N ILE A 15 -6.43 -2.33 -5.96
CA ILE A 15 -5.07 -1.82 -6.22
C ILE A 15 -5.16 -0.30 -6.41
N ILE A 16 -4.37 0.44 -5.62
CA ILE A 16 -4.29 1.91 -5.69
C ILE A 16 -3.14 2.33 -6.59
N ALA A 17 -1.98 1.76 -6.31
CA ALA A 17 -0.75 1.98 -7.06
C ALA A 17 0.08 0.70 -7.00
N GLU A 18 0.77 0.41 -8.08
CA GLU A 18 1.70 -0.71 -8.16
C GLU A 18 2.98 -0.20 -8.79
N PHE A 19 4.09 -0.42 -8.11
CA PHE A 19 5.44 -0.14 -8.54
C PHE A 19 6.14 -1.48 -8.71
N THR A 20 6.40 -1.85 -9.96
CA THR A 20 7.09 -3.08 -10.34
C THR A 20 8.62 -2.93 -10.29
N ASP A 21 9.14 -1.73 -10.05
CA ASP A 21 10.56 -1.48 -9.84
C ASP A 21 11.06 -2.15 -8.56
N GLU A 22 12.24 -2.77 -8.60
CA GLU A 22 12.84 -3.34 -7.39
C GLU A 22 13.25 -2.23 -6.40
N PRO A 23 12.83 -2.32 -5.12
CA PRO A 23 11.98 -3.36 -4.53
C PRO A 23 10.50 -3.21 -4.91
N VAL A 24 9.85 -4.29 -5.34
CA VAL A 24 8.43 -4.27 -5.74
C VAL A 24 7.55 -3.73 -4.60
N ILE A 25 6.74 -2.71 -4.88
CA ILE A 25 5.86 -2.03 -3.93
C ILE A 25 4.45 -1.99 -4.50
N GLN A 26 3.48 -2.49 -3.75
CA GLN A 26 2.05 -2.47 -4.13
C GLN A 26 1.25 -1.77 -3.04
N ILE A 27 0.46 -0.77 -3.40
CA ILE A 27 -0.51 -0.11 -2.55
C ILE A 27 -1.88 -0.73 -2.79
N LEU A 28 -2.47 -1.29 -1.73
CA LEU A 28 -3.71 -2.06 -1.80
C LEU A 28 -4.75 -1.51 -0.82
N LYS A 29 -6.02 -1.35 -1.23
CA LYS A 29 -7.19 -1.06 -0.38
C LYS A 29 -7.60 -2.35 0.34
N GLY A 30 -7.30 -2.46 1.63
CA GLY A 30 -7.76 -3.56 2.48
C GLY A 30 -9.03 -3.20 3.27
N ARG A 31 -9.66 -4.21 3.90
CA ARG A 31 -10.85 -4.03 4.76
C ARG A 31 -10.69 -2.98 5.86
N TYR A 32 -9.48 -2.81 6.39
CA TYR A 32 -9.16 -1.89 7.48
C TYR A 32 -8.53 -0.57 7.00
N GLY A 33 -8.43 -0.37 5.69
CA GLY A 33 -7.76 0.75 5.08
C GLY A 33 -6.62 0.33 4.15
N PRO A 34 -6.02 1.32 3.46
CA PRO A 34 -4.96 1.09 2.49
C PRO A 34 -3.66 0.67 3.17
N TYR A 35 -2.91 -0.22 2.52
CA TYR A 35 -1.62 -0.72 3.00
C TYR A 35 -0.62 -0.89 1.85
N ILE A 36 0.66 -0.80 2.17
CA ILE A 36 1.77 -1.09 1.24
C ILE A 36 2.18 -2.55 1.42
N LYS A 37 2.44 -3.25 0.33
CA LYS A 37 3.02 -4.59 0.28
C LYS A 37 4.34 -4.50 -0.48
N SER A 38 5.44 -4.84 0.17
CA SER A 38 6.76 -4.83 -0.46
C SER A 38 7.61 -6.01 -0.02
N ALA A 39 8.21 -6.71 -0.98
CA ALA A 39 9.11 -7.85 -0.76
C ALA A 39 8.57 -8.90 0.25
N GLY A 40 7.27 -9.18 0.21
CA GLY A 40 6.60 -10.13 1.12
C GLY A 40 6.25 -9.59 2.51
N LYS A 41 6.49 -8.30 2.77
CA LYS A 41 6.09 -7.59 4.01
C LYS A 41 4.93 -6.64 3.74
N ASN A 42 4.12 -6.40 4.77
CA ASN A 42 3.02 -5.44 4.73
C ASN A 42 3.33 -4.26 5.66
N PHE A 43 3.18 -3.05 5.14
CA PHE A 43 3.40 -1.79 5.83
C PHE A 43 2.08 -1.00 5.87
N LYS A 44 1.77 -0.42 7.02
CA LYS A 44 0.55 0.33 7.21
C LYS A 44 0.74 1.76 6.72
N ILE A 45 -0.17 2.25 5.90
CA ILE A 45 -0.20 3.65 5.50
C ILE A 45 -0.89 4.45 6.61
N PRO A 46 -0.29 5.56 7.08
CA PRO A 46 -0.94 6.46 8.03
C PRO A 46 -2.24 7.00 7.44
N LYS A 47 -3.26 7.21 8.28
CA LYS A 47 -4.54 7.81 7.83
C LYS A 47 -4.37 9.27 7.40
N ASP A 48 -3.30 9.92 7.85
CA ASP A 48 -2.92 11.29 7.49
C ASP A 48 -2.21 11.37 6.13
N THR A 49 -2.04 10.25 5.44
CA THR A 49 -1.30 10.16 4.17
C THR A 49 -2.20 9.54 3.12
N GLU A 50 -2.39 10.25 2.01
CA GLU A 50 -3.21 9.79 0.91
C GLU A 50 -2.46 8.70 0.14
N PRO A 51 -3.01 7.48 0.05
CA PRO A 51 -2.32 6.38 -0.61
C PRO A 51 -2.27 6.53 -2.13
N GLU A 52 -3.16 7.37 -2.70
CA GLU A 52 -3.23 7.67 -4.13
C GLU A 52 -2.15 8.68 -4.57
N THR A 53 -1.65 9.49 -3.63
CA THR A 53 -0.57 10.46 -3.88
C THR A 53 0.79 9.95 -3.39
N LEU A 54 0.87 8.72 -2.91
CA LEU A 54 2.13 8.14 -2.45
C LEU A 54 2.99 7.75 -3.64
N ASP A 55 4.03 8.53 -3.88
CA ASP A 55 5.10 8.16 -4.79
C ASP A 55 5.93 7.00 -4.24
N ARG A 56 6.71 6.37 -5.13
CA ARG A 56 7.69 5.34 -4.79
C ARG A 56 8.57 5.75 -3.62
N ALA A 57 9.12 6.97 -3.64
CA ALA A 57 9.99 7.48 -2.59
C ALA A 57 9.29 7.50 -1.23
N ALA A 58 8.04 7.97 -1.18
CA ALA A 58 7.26 8.01 0.05
C ALA A 58 6.90 6.59 0.54
N CYS A 59 6.65 5.65 -0.37
CA CYS A 59 6.47 4.24 -0.02
C CYS A 59 7.75 3.64 0.58
N GLU A 60 8.91 3.90 -0.02
CA GLU A 60 10.22 3.48 0.50
C GLU A 60 10.49 4.09 1.88
N GLU A 61 10.12 5.36 2.12
CA GLU A 61 10.21 5.99 3.44
C GLU A 61 9.30 5.29 4.47
N LEU A 62 8.07 4.92 4.09
CA LEU A 62 7.16 4.18 4.97
C LEU A 62 7.64 2.76 5.26
N ILE A 63 8.30 2.12 4.28
CA ILE A 63 8.94 0.80 4.41
C ILE A 63 10.15 0.90 5.34
N ALA A 64 10.99 1.92 5.15
CA ALA A 64 12.19 2.19 5.95
C ALA A 64 11.85 2.59 7.40
N ALA A 65 10.74 3.32 7.60
CA ALA A 65 10.20 3.62 8.93
C ALA A 65 9.78 2.37 9.72
N GLY A 66 9.60 1.24 9.03
CA GLY A 66 9.33 -0.07 9.60
C GLY A 66 7.86 -0.30 9.97
N PRO A 67 7.46 -1.57 10.16
CA PRO A 67 6.12 -1.90 10.60
C PRO A 67 5.94 -1.38 12.02
N THR A 68 5.22 -0.28 12.16
CA THR A 68 4.92 0.33 13.46
C THR A 68 6.17 0.70 14.28
N LYS A 69 6.75 1.86 13.97
CA LYS A 69 7.15 2.76 15.05
C LYS A 69 6.34 4.03 14.92
N ARG A 70 5.47 4.24 15.92
CA ARG A 70 4.79 5.50 16.19
C ARG A 70 5.72 6.64 15.79
N ARG A 71 5.24 7.56 14.94
CA ARG A 71 5.89 8.86 14.71
C ARG A 71 6.33 9.37 16.08
N ALA A 72 7.63 9.33 16.36
CA ALA A 72 8.18 10.01 17.50
C ALA A 72 7.94 11.49 17.19
N LYS A 73 6.91 12.05 17.82
CA LYS A 73 6.64 13.49 17.82
C LYS A 73 7.91 14.16 18.30
N ARG A 74 8.71 14.73 17.38
CA ARG A 74 9.78 15.65 17.74
C ARG A 74 9.10 16.81 18.47
N LYS A 75 9.42 16.96 19.76
CA LYS A 75 9.06 18.10 20.60
C LYS A 75 10.11 19.17 20.42
#